data_AF-A0A535QG69-F1
#
_entry.id   AF-A0A535QG69-F1
#
_cell.length_a   1.000
_cell.length_b   1.000
_cell.length_c   1.000
_cell.angle_alpha   90.00
_cell.angle_beta   90.00
_cell.angle_gamma   90.00
#
_symmetry.space_group_name_H-M   'P 1'
#
loop_
_entity.id
_entity.type
_entity.pdbx_description
1 polymer ?
#
loop_
_entity_poly.entity_id
_entity_poly.type
_entity_poly.pdbx_seq_one_letter_code
_entity_poly.pdbx_strand_id
1 'polypeptide(L)'
;MALVLLIARLLLAVVFLVAGLAKLADLAGSRQALRDFGLPAVLADPFGVLLPVAEMGVALALLPPISAWWGGLGSLILLLLFVAGIGPLPVGLP
;
A
#
# COMPACT_ATOMS: atom_id res chain seq x y z
N MET A 1 26.49 3.29 -6.12
CA MET A 1 25.58 2.58 -5.20
C MET A 1 24.61 3.53 -4.49
N ALA A 2 25.09 4.52 -3.73
CA ALA A 2 24.23 5.42 -2.95
C ALA A 2 23.20 6.22 -3.78
N LEU A 3 23.60 6.72 -4.95
CA LEU A 3 22.70 7.48 -5.83
C LEU A 3 21.53 6.63 -6.34
N VAL A 4 21.80 5.36 -6.71
CA VAL A 4 20.76 4.43 -7.19
C VAL A 4 19.74 4.14 -6.08
N LEU A 5 20.21 3.90 -4.85
CA LEU A 5 19.34 3.68 -3.70
C LEU A 5 18.51 4.92 -3.36
N LEU A 6 19.09 6.12 -3.49
CA LEU A 6 18.36 7.37 -3.29
C LEU A 6 17.24 7.53 -4.33
N ILE A 7 17.56 7.33 -5.62
CA ILE A 7 16.56 7.40 -6.70
C ILE A 7 15.45 6.38 -6.47
N ALA A 8 15.78 5.13 -6.16
CA ALA A 8 14.78 4.09 -5.89
C ALA A 8 13.85 4.46 -4.72
N ARG A 9 14.40 5.02 -3.63
CA ARG A 9 13.61 5.48 -2.48
C ARG A 9 12.67 6.62 -2.83
N LEU A 10 13.15 7.61 -3.59
CA LEU A 10 12.33 8.74 -4.03
C LEU A 10 11.21 8.28 -4.97
N LEU A 11 11.51 7.37 -5.90
CA LEU A 11 10.49 6.79 -6.78
C LEU A 11 9.42 6.03 -5.99
N LEU A 12 9.82 5.15 -5.07
CA LEU A 12 8.88 4.45 -4.18
C LEU A 12 8.06 5.43 -3.34
N ALA A 13 8.68 6.46 -2.77
CA ALA A 13 7.99 7.48 -1.99
C ALA A 13 6.93 8.21 -2.83
N VAL A 14 7.25 8.57 -4.07
CA VAL A 14 6.28 9.17 -5.00
C VAL A 14 5.14 8.22 -5.32
N VAL A 15 5.42 6.94 -5.61
CA VAL A 15 4.39 5.92 -5.88
C VAL A 15 3.43 5.80 -4.69
N PHE A 16 3.96 5.67 -3.47
CA PHE A 16 3.14 5.55 -2.27
C PHE A 16 2.37 6.84 -1.92
N LEU A 17 2.95 8.02 -2.16
CA LEU A 17 2.24 9.29 -2.00
C LEU A 17 1.06 9.40 -2.97
N VAL A 18 1.29 9.12 -4.25
CA VAL A 18 0.23 9.16 -5.27
C VAL A 18 -0.84 8.13 -4.97
N ALA A 19 -0.46 6.90 -4.57
CA ALA A 19 -1.39 5.85 -4.20
C ALA A 19 -2.25 6.23 -2.99
N GLY A 20 -1.63 6.73 -1.92
CA GLY A 20 -2.32 7.14 -0.71
C GLY A 20 -3.27 8.32 -0.95
N LEU A 21 -2.81 9.36 -1.66
CA LEU A 21 -3.65 10.51 -2.00
C LEU A 21 -4.82 10.13 -2.91
N ALA A 22 -4.61 9.26 -3.90
CA ALA A 22 -5.68 8.77 -4.77
C ALA A 22 -6.74 7.99 -3.97
N LYS A 23 -6.32 7.10 -3.05
CA LYS A 23 -7.26 6.37 -2.18
C LYS A 23 -7.99 7.26 -1.18
N LEU A 24 -7.33 8.30 -0.66
CA LEU A 24 -8.00 9.29 0.21
C LEU A 24 -9.01 10.15 -0.56
N ALA A 25 -8.72 10.47 -1.82
CA ALA A 25 -9.64 11.20 -2.69
C ALA A 25 -10.87 10.35 -3.06
N ASP A 26 -10.71 9.03 -3.15
CA ASP A 26 -11.78 8.07 -3.46
C ASP A 26 -11.87 6.95 -2.41
N LEU A 27 -12.19 7.33 -1.16
CA LEU A 27 -12.40 6.36 -0.09
C LEU A 27 -13.57 5.40 -0.37
N ALA A 28 -14.59 5.88 -1.10
CA ALA A 28 -15.74 5.06 -1.49
C ALA A 28 -15.32 3.95 -2.45
N GLY A 29 -14.57 4.29 -3.51
CA GLY A 29 -13.99 3.32 -4.44
C GLY A 29 -13.00 2.39 -3.76
N SER A 30 -12.17 2.88 -2.84
CA SER A 30 -11.24 2.02 -2.08
C SER A 30 -11.96 1.00 -1.20
N ARG A 31 -13.06 1.38 -0.53
CA ARG A 31 -13.89 0.46 0.26
C ARG A 31 -14.61 -0.54 -0.64
N GLN A 32 -15.14 -0.08 -1.77
CA GLN A 32 -15.82 -0.94 -2.73
C GLN A 32 -14.87 -1.99 -3.30
N ALA A 33 -13.66 -1.60 -3.70
CA ALA A 33 -12.64 -2.54 -4.17
C ALA A 33 -12.31 -3.62 -3.11
N LEU A 34 -12.19 -3.25 -1.83
CA LEU A 34 -11.98 -4.23 -0.75
C LEU A 34 -13.16 -5.20 -0.61
N ARG A 35 -14.40 -4.72 -0.76
CA ARG A 35 -15.59 -5.60 -0.76
C ARG A 35 -15.62 -6.51 -1.98
N ASP A 36 -15.25 -6.00 -3.14
CA ASP A 36 -15.17 -6.78 -4.38
C ASP A 36 -14.06 -7.85 -4.30
N PHE A 37 -13.00 -7.61 -3.51
CA PHE A 37 -11.99 -8.62 -3.13
C PHE A 37 -12.48 -9.64 -2.10
N GLY A 38 -13.73 -9.55 -1.63
CA GLY A 38 -14.34 -10.50 -0.70
C GLY A 38 -14.12 -10.16 0.78
N LEU A 39 -13.61 -8.97 1.14
CA LEU A 39 -13.60 -8.54 2.53
C LEU A 39 -15.04 -8.24 3.01
N PRO A 40 -15.43 -8.73 4.21
CA PRO A 40 -16.69 -8.34 4.81
C PRO A 40 -16.71 -6.83 5.09
N ALA A 41 -17.88 -6.21 5.01
CA ALA A 41 -18.03 -4.74 5.15
C ALA A 41 -17.40 -4.18 6.44
N VAL A 42 -17.45 -4.95 7.54
CA VAL A 42 -16.85 -4.62 8.84
C VAL A 42 -15.33 -4.43 8.75
N LEU A 43 -14.66 -5.15 7.84
CA LEU A 43 -13.22 -5.00 7.58
C LEU A 43 -12.95 -4.00 6.45
N ALA A 44 -13.78 -3.97 5.40
CA ALA A 44 -13.57 -3.07 4.26
C ALA A 44 -13.55 -1.59 4.69
N ASP A 45 -14.38 -1.19 5.65
CA ASP A 45 -14.46 0.20 6.11
C ASP A 45 -13.20 0.70 6.83
N PRO A 46 -12.65 0.00 7.85
CA PRO A 46 -11.38 0.39 8.47
C PRO A 46 -10.20 0.21 7.52
N PHE A 47 -10.12 -0.90 6.76
CA PHE A 47 -9.01 -1.13 5.83
C PHE A 47 -8.97 -0.10 4.68
N GLY A 48 -10.14 0.40 4.24
CA GLY A 48 -10.22 1.43 3.21
C GLY A 48 -9.63 2.79 3.63
N VAL A 49 -9.47 3.03 4.94
CA VAL A 49 -8.83 4.23 5.49
C VAL A 49 -7.41 3.94 5.97
N LEU A 50 -7.21 2.81 6.67
CA LEU A 50 -5.91 2.42 7.21
C LEU A 50 -4.87 2.18 6.11
N LEU A 51 -5.29 1.64 4.96
CA LEU A 51 -4.40 1.39 3.83
C LEU A 51 -3.79 2.69 3.28
N PRO A 52 -4.57 3.72 2.89
CA PRO A 52 -4.00 5.00 2.47
C PRO A 52 -3.08 5.64 3.52
N VAL A 53 -3.44 5.55 4.81
CA VAL A 53 -2.59 6.08 5.90
C VAL A 53 -1.26 5.33 5.98
N ALA A 54 -1.28 3.99 5.85
CA ALA A 54 -0.07 3.18 5.83
C ALA A 54 0.81 3.49 4.62
N GLU A 55 0.21 3.71 3.44
CA GLU A 55 0.92 4.11 2.22
C GLU A 55 1.64 5.45 2.41
N MET A 56 0.96 6.46 2.94
CA MET A 56 1.58 7.74 3.25
C MET A 56 2.67 7.62 4.32
N GLY A 57 2.45 6.80 5.35
CA GLY A 57 3.45 6.52 6.38
C GLY A 57 4.72 5.91 5.80
N VAL A 58 4.60 4.94 4.88
CA VAL A 58 5.72 4.33 4.17
C VAL A 58 6.45 5.35 3.30
N ALA A 59 5.71 6.20 2.56
CA ALA A 59 6.33 7.24 1.76
C ALA A 59 7.18 8.21 2.60
N LEU A 60 6.66 8.64 3.75
CA LEU A 60 7.38 9.50 4.68
C LEU A 60 8.59 8.78 5.28
N ALA A 61 8.46 7.50 5.65
CA ALA A 61 9.57 6.70 6.19
C ALA A 61 10.70 6.49 5.17
N LEU A 62 10.40 6.51 3.87
CA LEU A 62 11.39 6.38 2.80
C LEU A 62 12.25 7.64 2.60
N LEU A 63 11.89 8.82 3.11
CA LEU A 63 12.66 10.07 2.90
C LEU A 63 13.89 10.18 3.83
N PRO A 64 13.79 10.00 5.16
CA PRO A 64 14.95 10.05 6.04
C PRO A 64 15.81 8.78 5.89
N PRO A 65 17.15 8.89 5.77
CA PRO A 65 18.03 7.72 5.70
C PRO A 65 17.89 6.77 6.91
N ILE A 66 17.61 7.31 8.09
CA ILE A 66 17.47 6.54 9.34
C ILE A 66 16.22 5.64 9.36
N SER A 67 15.15 6.04 8.67
CA SER A 67 13.89 5.27 8.58
C SER A 67 13.74 4.53 7.26
N ALA A 68 14.67 4.72 6.31
CA ALA A 68 14.60 4.16 4.97
C ALA A 68 14.49 2.63 4.94
N TRP A 69 15.15 1.95 5.87
CA TRP A 69 15.08 0.50 5.98
C TRP A 69 13.68 0.02 6.37
N TRP A 70 13.06 0.69 7.36
CA TRP A 70 11.67 0.45 7.75
C TRP A 70 10.68 0.82 6.64
N GLY A 71 10.92 1.92 5.93
CA GLY A 71 10.15 2.30 4.75
C GLY A 71 10.23 1.25 3.64
N GLY A 72 11.41 0.65 3.42
CA GLY A 72 11.60 -0.46 2.48
C GLY A 72 10.82 -1.71 2.89
N LEU A 73 10.87 -2.10 4.16
CA LEU A 73 10.10 -3.23 4.68
C LEU A 73 8.59 -2.99 4.55
N GLY A 74 8.11 -1.80 4.94
CA GLY A 74 6.72 -1.41 4.79
C GLY A 74 6.28 -1.40 3.32
N SER A 75 7.13 -0.93 2.42
CA SER A 75 6.89 -0.96 0.97
C SER A 75 6.68 -2.39 0.47
N LEU A 76 7.55 -3.32 0.91
CA LEU A 76 7.47 -4.72 0.53
C LEU A 76 6.19 -5.37 1.05
N ILE A 77 5.82 -5.13 2.31
CA ILE A 77 4.58 -5.66 2.90
C ILE A 77 3.36 -5.15 2.13
N LEU A 78 3.28 -3.85 1.87
CA LEU A 78 2.16 -3.26 1.13
C LEU A 78 2.10 -3.79 -0.30
N LEU A 79 3.25 -3.97 -0.96
CA LEU A 79 3.32 -4.59 -2.29
C LEU A 79 2.79 -6.02 -2.26
N LEU A 80 3.20 -6.84 -1.29
CA LEU A 80 2.75 -8.23 -1.17
C LEU A 80 1.25 -8.31 -0.88
N LEU A 81 0.72 -7.43 -0.02
CA LEU A 81 -0.72 -7.34 0.24
C LEU A 81 -1.49 -6.93 -1.02
N PHE A 82 -0.98 -5.95 -1.77
CA PHE A 82 -1.59 -5.52 -3.03
C PHE A 82 -1.59 -6.66 -4.06
N VAL A 83 -0.46 -7.34 -4.23
CA VAL A 83 -0.32 -8.51 -5.13
C VAL A 83 -1.25 -9.64 -4.72
N ALA A 84 -1.34 -9.94 -3.42
CA ALA A 84 -2.27 -10.95 -2.90
C ALA A 84 -3.73 -10.58 -3.15
N GLY A 85 -4.09 -9.29 -3.06
CA GLY A 85 -5.43 -8.80 -3.37
C GLY A 85 -5.81 -8.99 -4.84
N ILE A 86 -4.92 -8.64 -5.78
CA ILE A 86 -5.20 -8.77 -7.22
C ILE A 86 -4.94 -10.18 -7.78
N GLY A 87 -4.20 -11.02 -7.04
CA GLY A 87 -3.86 -12.36 -7.46
C GLY A 87 -5.10 -13.25 -7.54
N PRO A 88 -5.12 -14.26 -8.43
CA PRO A 88 -6.22 -15.21 -8.46
C PRO A 88 -6.32 -15.91 -7.09
N LEU A 89 -7.49 -15.80 -6.44
CA LEU A 89 -7.82 -16.68 -5.31
C LEU A 89 -7.59 -18.12 -5.78
N PRO A 90 -6.92 -18.98 -4.99
CA PRO A 90 -6.78 -20.38 -5.35
C PRO A 90 -8.18 -20.98 -5.55
N VAL A 91 -8.54 -21.16 -6.81
CA VAL A 91 -9.79 -21.77 -7.23
C VAL A 91 -9.70 -23.23 -6.83
N GLY A 92 -10.30 -23.57 -5.69
CA GLY A 92 -10.44 -24.95 -5.24
C GLY A 92 -9.86 -25.23 -3.86
N LEU A 93 -10.66 -24.95 -2.83
CA LEU A 93 -10.80 -25.94 -1.76
C LEU A 93 -12.24 -26.48 -1.86
N PRO A 94 -12.41 -27.82 -1.93
CA PRO A 94 -13.73 -28.45 -1.92
C PRO A 94 -14.47 -28.21 -0.60
#